data_AF-A0A5P0JJT7-F1
#
_entry.id   AF-A0A5P0JJT7-F1
#
_cell.length_a   1.000
_cell.length_b   1.000
_cell.length_c   1.000
_cell.angle_alpha   90.00
_cell.angle_beta   90.00
_cell.angle_gamma   90.00
#
_symmetry.space_group_name_H-M   'P 1'
#
loop_
_entity.id
_entity.type
_entity.pdbx_description
1 polymer ?
#
loop_
_entity_poly.entity_id
_entity_poly.type
_entity_poly.pdbx_seq_one_letter_code
_entity_poly.pdbx_strand_id
1 'polypeptide(L)'
;WVKTQKCMTCGNQADDPHHIIGHGLGGMGTKADDLFVIPLCRKCHNELHAGVKDFEEKHGSQLLLLIRFLMHARNSGVLKWKA
;
A
#
# COMPACT_ATOMS: atom_id res chain seq x y z
N TRP A 1 -3.81 11.88 3.38
CA TRP A 1 -4.99 11.06 3.05
C TRP A 1 -4.77 9.57 3.30
N VAL A 2 -3.66 8.96 2.85
CA VAL A 2 -3.40 7.51 3.05
C VAL A 2 -3.51 7.06 4.51
N LYS A 3 -2.89 7.79 5.44
CA LYS A 3 -2.95 7.49 6.89
C LYS A 3 -4.35 7.63 7.52
N THR A 4 -5.31 8.25 6.84
CA THR A 4 -6.70 8.34 7.33
C THR A 4 -7.56 7.18 6.85
N GLN A 5 -7.02 6.27 6.03
CA GLN A 5 -7.73 5.12 5.49
C GLN A 5 -7.63 3.92 6.43
N LYS A 6 -8.42 2.88 6.18
CA LYS A 6 -8.29 1.60 6.87
C LYS A 6 -7.15 0.77 6.29
N CYS A 7 -6.50 0.02 7.16
CA CYS A 7 -5.50 -0.98 6.81
C CYS A 7 -6.11 -1.99 5.84
N MET A 8 -5.47 -2.17 4.70
CA MET A 8 -6.00 -3.00 3.62
C MET A 8 -5.99 -4.51 3.90
N THR A 9 -5.39 -4.93 5.01
CA THR A 9 -5.39 -6.33 5.44
C THR A 9 -6.38 -6.57 6.59
N CYS A 10 -6.19 -5.89 7.73
CA CYS A 10 -6.97 -6.14 8.94
C CYS A 10 -8.10 -5.14 9.22
N GLY A 11 -8.25 -4.08 8.42
CA GLY A 11 -9.31 -3.08 8.59
C GLY A 11 -9.11 -2.08 9.73
N ASN A 12 -8.06 -2.22 10.55
CA ASN A 12 -7.71 -1.25 11.59
C ASN A 12 -7.29 0.11 11.01
N GLN A 13 -7.15 1.14 11.84
CA GLN A 13 -6.61 2.42 11.38
C GLN A 13 -5.20 2.22 10.80
N ALA A 14 -4.93 2.79 9.63
CA ALA A 14 -3.58 2.79 9.08
C ALA A 14 -2.70 3.78 9.85
N ASP A 15 -1.43 3.43 10.03
CA ASP A 15 -0.46 4.26 10.73
C ASP A 15 0.45 4.98 9.73
N ASP A 16 1.05 4.22 8.80
CA ASP A 16 1.98 4.73 7.79
C ASP A 16 1.57 4.29 6.37
N PRO A 17 1.87 5.09 5.34
CA PRO A 17 1.88 4.63 3.96
C PRO A 17 2.99 3.58 3.80
N HIS A 18 2.63 2.37 3.37
CA HIS A 18 3.62 1.37 2.98
C HIS A 18 3.92 1.55 1.48
N HIS A 19 5.17 1.88 1.15
CA HIS A 19 5.64 1.95 -0.22
C HIS A 19 5.87 0.55 -0.78
N ILE A 20 5.34 0.29 -1.98
CA ILE A 20 5.45 -1.02 -2.64
C ILE A 20 6.93 -1.38 -2.86
N ILE A 21 7.33 -2.57 -2.43
CA ILE A 21 8.69 -3.11 -2.55
C ILE A 21 8.74 -4.35 -3.43
N GLY A 22 9.92 -4.65 -4.00
CA GLY A 22 10.14 -5.88 -4.78
C GLY A 22 9.64 -5.85 -6.23
N HIS A 23 9.18 -4.69 -6.72
CA HIS A 23 8.62 -4.54 -8.08
C HIS A 23 9.36 -3.55 -8.98
N GLY A 24 10.58 -3.12 -8.62
CA GLY A 24 11.36 -2.16 -9.40
C GLY A 24 10.77 -0.75 -9.46
N LEU A 25 9.83 -0.42 -8.57
CA LEU A 25 9.18 0.91 -8.50
C LEU A 25 9.99 1.94 -7.69
N GLY A 26 11.15 1.53 -7.16
CA GLY A 26 12.12 2.37 -6.47
C GLY A 26 13.54 1.89 -6.77
N GLY A 27 14.53 2.72 -6.47
CA GLY A 27 15.96 2.40 -6.55
C GLY A 27 16.56 1.91 -5.22
N MET A 28 17.84 1.52 -5.27
CA MET A 28 18.59 1.08 -4.08
C MET A 28 18.61 2.17 -3.00
N GLY A 29 18.14 1.85 -1.79
CA GLY A 29 18.07 2.79 -0.68
C GLY A 29 16.98 3.86 -0.80
N THR A 30 16.10 3.76 -1.80
CA THR A 30 15.03 4.73 -2.03
C THR A 30 13.66 4.07 -1.91
N LYS A 31 12.64 4.86 -1.58
CA LYS A 31 11.24 4.45 -1.58
C LYS A 31 10.64 4.65 -2.97
N ALA A 32 9.63 3.85 -3.32
CA ALA A 32 8.83 4.08 -4.52
C ALA A 32 8.12 5.44 -4.48
N ASP A 33 7.62 5.91 -5.61
CA ASP A 33 6.78 7.13 -5.67
C ASP A 33 5.60 7.07 -4.67
N ASP A 34 5.17 8.22 -4.16
CA ASP A 34 4.06 8.32 -3.21
C ASP A 34 2.72 7.85 -3.80
N LEU A 35 2.61 7.71 -5.13
CA LEU A 35 1.48 7.06 -5.80
C LEU A 35 1.45 5.55 -5.52
N PHE A 36 2.60 4.91 -5.30
CA PHE A 36 2.75 3.48 -5.09
C PHE A 36 2.80 3.14 -3.61
N VAL A 37 1.73 3.51 -2.89
CA VAL A 37 1.58 3.23 -1.47
C VAL A 37 0.25 2.54 -1.15
N ILE A 38 0.24 1.68 -0.15
CA ILE A 38 -0.98 1.10 0.44
C ILE A 38 -1.09 1.48 1.92
N PRO A 39 -2.31 1.69 2.45
CA PRO A 39 -2.49 1.99 3.87
C PRO A 39 -2.39 0.69 4.68
N LEU A 40 -1.43 0.63 5.60
CA LEU A 40 -1.28 -0.47 6.55
C LEU A 40 -1.21 0.07 7.99
N CYS A 41 -1.75 -0.70 8.94
CA CYS A 41 -1.42 -0.47 10.35
C CYS A 41 0.00 -0.95 10.63
N ARG A 42 0.63 -0.44 11.69
CA ARG A 42 2.02 -0.76 12.08
C ARG A 42 2.29 -2.26 12.14
N LYS A 43 1.34 -3.03 12.68
CA LYS A 43 1.48 -4.49 12.80
C LYS A 43 1.60 -5.16 11.43
N CYS A 44 0.68 -4.86 10.52
CA CYS A 44 0.68 -5.46 9.19
C CYS A 44 1.81 -4.90 8.31
N HIS A 45 2.21 -3.64 8.53
CA HIS A 45 3.37 -3.05 7.88
C HIS A 45 4.66 -3.80 8.26
N ASN A 46 4.85 -4.08 9.56
CA ASN A 46 5.98 -4.86 10.04
C ASN A 46 5.91 -6.33 9.58
N GLU A 47 4.72 -6.94 9.54
CA GLU A 47 4.51 -8.30 9.00
C GLU A 47 4.99 -8.41 7.55
N LEU A 48 4.64 -7.43 6.71
CA LEU A 48 5.11 -7.37 5.33
C LEU A 48 6.64 -7.25 5.25
N HIS A 49 7.24 -6.33 6.01
CA HIS A 49 8.70 -6.17 6.03
C HIS A 49 9.45 -7.37 6.61
N ALA A 50 8.81 -8.17 7.47
CA ALA A 50 9.39 -9.42 7.98
C ALA A 50 9.38 -10.53 6.91
N GLY A 51 8.41 -10.54 6.00
CA GLY A 51 8.32 -11.52 4.93
C GLY A 51 7.28 -11.18 3.88
N VAL A 52 7.73 -10.65 2.73
CA VAL A 52 6.85 -10.25 1.63
C VAL A 52 6.04 -11.43 1.11
N LYS A 53 6.69 -12.57 0.85
CA LYS A 53 6.04 -13.75 0.26
C LYS A 53 4.90 -14.25 1.16
N ASP A 54 5.18 -14.50 2.43
CA ASP A 54 4.20 -15.02 3.38
C ASP A 54 3.05 -14.02 3.61
N PHE A 55 3.37 -12.72 3.64
CA PHE A 55 2.36 -11.67 3.72
C PHE A 55 1.44 -11.69 2.49
N GLU A 56 2.01 -11.76 1.28
CA GLU A 56 1.24 -11.73 0.04
C GLU A 56 0.39 -13.00 -0.16
N GLU A 57 0.89 -14.17 0.25
CA GLU A 57 0.11 -15.42 0.27
C GLU A 57 -1.10 -15.33 1.21
N LYS A 58 -0.95 -14.65 2.34
CA LYS A 58 -2.01 -14.52 3.36
C LYS A 58 -3.03 -13.43 3.06
N HIS A 59 -2.60 -12.29 2.54
CA HIS A 59 -3.42 -11.07 2.41
C HIS A 59 -3.70 -10.64 0.96
N GLY A 60 -3.05 -11.29 -0.01
CA GLY A 60 -3.01 -10.87 -1.42
C GLY A 60 -1.79 -10.01 -1.74
N SER A 61 -1.40 -9.99 -3.01
CA SER A 61 -0.19 -9.31 -3.46
C SER A 61 -0.22 -7.80 -3.22
N GLN A 62 0.94 -7.20 -2.97
CA GLN A 62 1.09 -5.75 -2.84
C GLN A 62 0.47 -5.01 -4.05
N LEU A 63 0.67 -5.51 -5.27
CA LEU A 63 0.11 -4.91 -6.48
C LEU A 63 -1.43 -4.98 -6.54
N LEU A 64 -2.03 -6.09 -6.11
CA LEU A 64 -3.49 -6.20 -6.04
C LEU A 64 -4.06 -5.20 -5.02
N LEU A 65 -3.41 -5.10 -3.85
CA LEU A 65 -3.78 -4.13 -2.82
C LEU A 65 -3.62 -2.69 -3.35
N LEU A 66 -2.53 -2.40 -4.04
CA LEU A 66 -2.29 -1.09 -4.66
C LEU A 66 -3.37 -0.72 -5.69
N ILE A 67 -3.71 -1.61 -6.62
CA ILE A 67 -4.72 -1.33 -7.65
C ILE A 67 -6.07 -1.00 -7.00
N ARG A 68 -6.48 -1.81 -6.01
CA ARG A 68 -7.71 -1.56 -5.25
C ARG A 68 -7.66 -0.21 -4.52
N PHE A 69 -6.51 0.14 -3.95
CA PHE A 69 -6.34 1.41 -3.26
C PHE A 69 -6.38 2.62 -4.19
N LEU A 70 -5.75 2.52 -5.37
CA LEU A 70 -5.77 3.56 -6.39
C LEU A 70 -7.19 3.77 -6.94
N MET A 71 -7.95 2.69 -7.13
CA MET A 71 -9.38 2.79 -7.49
C MET A 71 -10.18 3.50 -6.41
N HIS A 72 -9.95 3.18 -5.12
CA HIS A 72 -10.59 3.88 -4.00
C HIS A 72 -10.20 5.36 -3.94
N ALA A 73 -8.92 5.69 -4.16
CA ALA A 73 -8.43 7.07 -4.21
C ALA A 73 -9.06 7.87 -5.37
N ARG A 74 -9.23 7.22 -6.53
CA ARG A 74 -9.92 7.82 -7.68
C ARG A 74 -11.40 8.04 -7.39
N ASN A 75 -12.09 7.02 -6.86
CA ASN A 75 -13.54 7.07 -6.61
C ASN A 75 -13.91 8.05 -5.49
N SER A 76 -13.00 8.27 -4.53
CA SER A 76 -13.16 9.30 -3.49
C SER A 76 -12.78 10.71 -3.95
N GLY A 77 -12.31 10.86 -5.19
CA GLY A 77 -11.99 12.16 -5.80
C GLY A 77 -10.66 12.79 -5.35
N VAL A 78 -9.87 12.09 -4.52
CA VAL A 78 -8.55 12.59 -4.07
C VAL A 78 -7.46 12.41 -5.11
N LEU A 79 -7.62 11.41 -5.99
CA LEU A 79 -6.73 11.20 -7.13
C LEU A 79 -7.48 11.52 -8.42
N LYS A 80 -7.00 12.51 -9.17
CA LYS A 80 -7.60 12.97 -10.43
C LYS A 80 -6.64 12.70 -11.57
N TRP A 81 -7.12 12.01 -12.59
CA TRP A 81 -6.37 11.77 -13.82
C TRP A 81 -6.97 12.67 -14.89
N LYS A 82 -6.14 13.46 -15.56
CA LYS A 82 -6.58 14.15 -16.78
C LYS A 82 -6.34 13.19 -17.94
N ALA A 83 -7.38 12.98 -18.74
CA ALA A 83 -7.26 12.34 -20.04
C ALA A 83 -6.50 13.25 -21.00
#